data_AF-A0A7W1CJP2-F1
#
_entry.id   AF-A0A7W1CJP2-F1
#
_cell.length_a   1.000
_cell.length_b   1.000
_cell.length_c   1.000
_cell.angle_alpha   90.00
_cell.angle_beta   90.00
_cell.angle_gamma   90.00
#
_symmetry.space_group_name_H-M   'P 1'
#
loop_
_entity.id
_entity.type
_entity.pdbx_description
1 polymer ?
#
loop_
_entity_poly.entity_id
_entity_poly.type
_entity_poly.pdbx_seq_one_letter_code
_entity_poly.pdbx_strand_id
1 'polypeptide(L)'
;MKKITGLIALVLILTSLAFLQTVKNDIVNNVEFKKNTNGTETFHFKYTEEPLNKVVKQLGQQGPIEQKKAVLMKQGLDQLHKLSPKPSDIHVTRFIDPSVFKLTYNKKPEYFCHIWSGNEDTEVTTIKDFFDYSQNDYRHIHIYTCFANQKLGGGWKTHGFVQEEIIAYEIPGYAALLAHTEEQKIPLMTRNPNRENSPEGTFGGSPNPLIIQGLSRVQIVDANSTPYSKAYGAGIYKISQKMLLETTAKLNIPQDVTLLAIAAPQLKSQDPSIQYSQEALEDSFNTLVAGATLAQTTFVDPNRKLLIH
;
A
#
# COMPACT_ATOMS: atom_id res chain seq x y z
N MET A 1 14.91 -47.93 15.96
CA MET A 1 14.15 -46.66 15.90
C MET A 1 14.69 -45.70 14.82
N LYS A 2 14.67 -46.08 13.53
CA LYS A 2 15.18 -45.21 12.41
C LYS A 2 14.20 -45.02 11.25
N LYS A 3 12.96 -45.52 11.35
CA LYS A 3 11.97 -45.51 10.24
C LYS A 3 10.89 -44.41 10.34
N ILE A 4 10.79 -43.70 11.46
CA ILE A 4 9.69 -42.73 11.72
C ILE A 4 10.03 -41.33 11.21
N THR A 5 11.30 -40.93 11.18
CA THR A 5 11.75 -39.61 10.70
C THR A 5 11.58 -39.43 9.18
N GLY A 6 11.73 -40.49 8.38
CA GLY A 6 11.53 -40.42 6.93
C GLY A 6 10.07 -40.21 6.53
N LEU A 7 9.12 -40.78 7.29
CA LEU A 7 7.69 -40.67 7.00
C LEU A 7 7.16 -39.27 7.31
N ILE A 8 7.65 -38.64 8.39
CA ILE A 8 7.25 -37.27 8.77
C ILE A 8 7.79 -36.24 7.77
N ALA A 9 9.04 -36.40 7.32
CA ALA A 9 9.62 -35.55 6.29
C ALA A 9 8.89 -35.69 4.94
N LEU A 10 8.51 -36.90 4.56
CA LEU A 10 7.75 -37.16 3.33
C LEU A 10 6.33 -36.58 3.40
N VAL A 11 5.65 -36.69 4.55
CA VAL A 11 4.32 -36.10 4.76
C VAL A 11 4.38 -34.57 4.75
N LEU A 12 5.40 -33.94 5.33
CA LEU A 12 5.60 -32.48 5.28
C LEU A 12 5.92 -31.98 3.86
N ILE A 13 6.68 -32.74 3.08
CA ILE A 13 6.97 -32.43 1.67
C ILE A 13 5.71 -32.60 0.81
N LEU A 14 4.92 -33.65 1.05
CA LEU A 14 3.68 -33.90 0.31
C LEU A 14 2.57 -32.91 0.66
N THR A 15 2.46 -32.46 1.90
CA THR A 15 1.48 -31.41 2.28
C THR A 15 1.88 -30.03 1.77
N SER A 16 3.18 -29.72 1.70
CA SER A 16 3.66 -28.46 1.09
C SER A 16 3.54 -28.46 -0.43
N LEU A 17 3.79 -29.59 -1.11
CA LEU A 17 3.49 -29.72 -2.54
C LEU A 17 1.99 -29.68 -2.82
N ALA A 18 1.16 -30.37 -2.04
CA ALA A 18 -0.30 -30.32 -2.20
C ALA A 18 -0.83 -28.89 -1.93
N PHE A 19 -0.32 -28.18 -0.93
CA PHE A 19 -0.66 -26.77 -0.70
C PHE A 19 -0.23 -25.89 -1.87
N LEU A 20 0.99 -26.07 -2.40
CA LEU A 20 1.45 -25.36 -3.60
C LEU A 20 0.63 -25.70 -4.85
N GLN A 21 0.12 -26.93 -4.96
CA GLN A 21 -0.67 -27.40 -6.11
C GLN A 21 -2.12 -26.93 -6.03
N THR A 22 -2.71 -26.90 -4.83
CA THR A 22 -4.03 -26.31 -4.58
C THR A 22 -3.98 -24.79 -4.72
N VAL A 23 -2.91 -24.14 -4.26
CA VAL A 23 -2.68 -22.72 -4.56
C VAL A 23 -2.46 -22.53 -6.06
N LYS A 24 -1.76 -23.43 -6.79
CA LYS A 24 -1.61 -23.32 -8.25
C LYS A 24 -2.92 -23.52 -9.02
N ASN A 25 -3.81 -24.37 -8.54
CA ASN A 25 -5.09 -24.69 -9.20
C ASN A 25 -6.20 -23.70 -8.81
N ASP A 26 -6.09 -23.05 -7.65
CA ASP A 26 -6.92 -21.93 -7.22
C ASP A 26 -6.24 -20.57 -7.44
N ILE A 27 -5.15 -20.49 -8.23
CA ILE A 27 -4.74 -19.24 -8.87
C ILE A 27 -5.84 -18.95 -9.89
N VAL A 28 -6.81 -18.20 -9.38
CA VAL A 28 -7.91 -17.54 -10.05
C VAL A 28 -7.42 -17.01 -11.39
N ASN A 29 -8.22 -17.19 -12.45
CA ASN A 29 -7.94 -16.77 -13.84
C ASN A 29 -7.58 -15.27 -14.04
N ASN A 30 -7.37 -14.50 -12.96
CA ASN A 30 -7.16 -13.05 -12.93
C ASN A 30 -5.92 -12.62 -12.11
N VAL A 31 -5.11 -13.53 -11.56
CA VAL A 31 -3.84 -13.19 -10.87
C VAL A 31 -2.68 -13.98 -11.46
N GLU A 32 -1.69 -13.31 -12.04
CA GLU A 32 -0.44 -13.95 -12.45
C GLU A 32 0.69 -13.64 -11.48
N PHE A 33 1.54 -14.63 -11.23
CA PHE A 33 2.69 -14.50 -10.34
C PHE A 33 3.99 -14.58 -11.13
N LYS A 34 4.87 -13.60 -10.90
CA LYS A 34 6.20 -13.58 -11.50
C LYS A 34 7.27 -13.34 -10.44
N LYS A 35 8.21 -14.28 -10.34
CA LYS A 35 9.46 -14.08 -9.58
C LYS A 35 10.46 -13.33 -10.45
N ASN A 36 11.03 -12.24 -9.95
CA ASN A 36 12.03 -11.45 -10.65
C ASN A 36 13.45 -11.87 -10.23
N THR A 37 14.44 -11.59 -11.08
CA THR A 37 15.84 -11.95 -10.85
C THR A 37 16.54 -11.06 -9.84
N ASN A 38 15.96 -9.90 -9.52
CA ASN A 38 16.48 -8.87 -8.62
C ASN A 38 16.04 -9.05 -7.15
N GLY A 39 15.52 -10.22 -6.77
CA GLY A 39 15.06 -10.47 -5.40
C GLY A 39 13.64 -9.98 -5.09
N THR A 40 12.88 -9.52 -6.10
CA THR A 40 11.47 -9.16 -5.95
C THR A 40 10.53 -10.17 -6.62
N GLU A 41 9.26 -10.10 -6.28
CA GLU A 41 8.17 -10.79 -6.97
C GLU A 41 7.07 -9.79 -7.29
N THR A 42 6.37 -10.03 -8.39
CA THR A 42 5.29 -9.18 -8.89
C THR A 42 4.03 -10.03 -9.07
N PHE A 43 2.95 -9.55 -8.48
CA PHE A 43 1.59 -10.05 -8.71
C PHE A 43 0.93 -9.17 -9.76
N HIS A 44 0.37 -9.79 -10.78
CA HIS A 44 -0.34 -9.13 -11.86
C HIS A 44 -1.82 -9.37 -11.62
N PHE A 45 -2.56 -8.32 -11.28
CA PHE A 45 -3.99 -8.38 -11.06
C PHE A 45 -4.70 -7.80 -12.27
N LYS A 46 -5.52 -8.62 -12.93
CA LYS A 46 -6.39 -8.11 -13.98
C LYS A 46 -7.42 -7.17 -13.39
N TYR A 47 -7.51 -5.95 -13.91
CA TYR A 47 -8.51 -5.00 -13.43
C TYR A 47 -9.92 -5.53 -13.72
N THR A 48 -10.72 -5.68 -12.66
CA THR A 48 -12.12 -6.04 -12.74
C THR A 48 -12.93 -5.21 -11.74
N GLU A 49 -14.09 -4.73 -12.18
CA GLU A 49 -14.96 -3.90 -11.34
C GLU A 49 -15.89 -4.73 -10.46
N GLU A 50 -16.08 -6.01 -10.77
CA GLU A 50 -17.06 -6.86 -10.09
C GLU A 50 -16.85 -6.90 -8.56
N PRO A 51 -15.62 -7.13 -8.04
CA PRO A 51 -15.40 -7.13 -6.59
C PRO A 51 -15.72 -5.77 -5.97
N LEU A 52 -15.33 -4.68 -6.63
CA LEU A 52 -15.57 -3.33 -6.14
C LEU A 52 -17.06 -2.96 -6.16
N ASN A 53 -17.80 -3.34 -7.21
CA ASN A 53 -19.24 -3.12 -7.30
C ASN A 53 -19.99 -3.86 -6.17
N LYS A 54 -19.55 -5.06 -5.78
CA LYS A 54 -20.08 -5.78 -4.60
C LYS A 54 -19.86 -4.95 -3.33
N VAL A 55 -18.66 -4.41 -3.14
CA VAL A 55 -18.33 -3.57 -1.97
C VAL A 55 -19.16 -2.29 -1.94
N VAL A 56 -19.29 -1.57 -3.07
CA VAL A 56 -20.11 -0.35 -3.16
C VAL A 56 -21.56 -0.64 -2.75
N LYS A 57 -22.13 -1.74 -3.24
CA LYS A 57 -23.50 -2.17 -2.87
C LYS A 57 -23.61 -2.48 -1.37
N GLN A 58 -22.63 -3.19 -0.80
CA GLN A 58 -22.61 -3.53 0.62
C GLN A 58 -22.50 -2.28 1.51
N LEU A 59 -21.61 -1.34 1.16
CA LEU A 59 -21.43 -0.10 1.91
C LEU A 59 -22.68 0.79 1.85
N GLY A 60 -23.36 0.83 0.70
CA GLY A 60 -24.62 1.56 0.53
C GLY A 60 -25.78 1.06 1.40
N GLN A 61 -25.66 -0.12 2.01
CA GLN A 61 -26.65 -0.72 2.91
C GLN A 61 -26.29 -0.60 4.39
N GLN A 62 -25.15 0.03 4.70
CA GLN A 62 -24.61 0.14 6.06
C GLN A 62 -24.89 1.53 6.66
N GLY A 63 -24.08 1.95 7.64
CA GLY A 63 -24.24 3.20 8.36
C GLY A 63 -23.97 4.44 7.52
N PRO A 64 -24.20 5.64 8.09
CA PRO A 64 -24.07 6.90 7.35
C PRO A 64 -22.67 7.18 6.79
N ILE A 65 -21.61 6.62 7.39
CA ILE A 65 -20.23 6.80 6.90
C ILE A 65 -19.99 5.90 5.70
N GLU A 66 -20.37 4.64 5.81
CA GLU A 66 -20.24 3.66 4.73
C GLU A 66 -21.04 4.09 3.51
N GLN A 67 -22.23 4.67 3.69
CA GLN A 67 -23.00 5.26 2.61
C GLN A 67 -22.26 6.41 1.90
N LYS A 68 -21.63 7.34 2.65
CA LYS A 68 -20.80 8.40 2.06
C LYS A 68 -19.65 7.82 1.23
N LYS A 69 -18.98 6.79 1.75
CA LYS A 69 -17.89 6.08 1.05
C LYS A 69 -18.37 5.39 -0.22
N ALA A 70 -19.53 4.71 -0.16
CA ALA A 70 -20.14 4.07 -1.32
C ALA A 70 -20.39 5.07 -2.46
N VAL A 71 -20.86 6.26 -2.11
CA VAL A 71 -21.13 7.32 -3.09
C VAL A 71 -19.85 7.91 -3.68
N LEU A 72 -18.80 8.11 -2.87
CA LEU A 72 -17.48 8.51 -3.37
C LEU A 72 -16.87 7.47 -4.34
N MET A 73 -16.94 6.18 -3.97
CA MET A 73 -16.47 5.08 -4.82
C MET A 73 -17.26 5.01 -6.13
N LYS A 74 -18.59 5.17 -6.04
CA LYS A 74 -19.45 5.15 -7.22
C LYS A 74 -19.12 6.32 -8.15
N GLN A 75 -18.90 7.52 -7.62
CA GLN A 75 -18.45 8.66 -8.41
C GLN A 75 -17.11 8.40 -9.09
N GLY A 76 -16.14 7.82 -8.37
CA GLY A 76 -14.82 7.48 -8.93
C GLY A 76 -14.92 6.46 -10.06
N LEU A 77 -15.71 5.40 -9.89
CA LEU A 77 -16.00 4.43 -10.96
C LEU A 77 -16.65 5.10 -12.17
N ASP A 78 -17.66 5.95 -11.94
CA ASP A 78 -18.34 6.67 -13.01
C ASP A 78 -17.41 7.66 -13.73
N GLN A 79 -16.38 8.20 -13.06
CA GLN A 79 -15.32 8.96 -13.73
C GLN A 79 -14.43 8.04 -14.55
N LEU A 80 -13.95 6.94 -13.99
CA LEU A 80 -13.07 6.00 -14.68
C LEU A 80 -13.68 5.50 -15.99
N HIS A 81 -14.99 5.25 -16.03
CA HIS A 81 -15.71 4.85 -17.25
C HIS A 81 -15.72 5.89 -18.36
N LYS A 82 -15.62 7.16 -18.00
CA LYS A 82 -15.65 8.28 -18.95
C LYS A 82 -14.26 8.59 -19.50
N LEU A 83 -13.22 8.07 -18.87
CA LEU A 83 -11.85 8.39 -19.19
C LEU A 83 -11.25 7.35 -20.14
N SER A 84 -10.35 7.83 -20.99
CA SER A 84 -9.53 7.04 -21.90
C SER A 84 -8.07 7.42 -21.68
N PRO A 85 -7.14 6.45 -21.62
CA PRO A 85 -7.35 5.02 -21.78
C PRO A 85 -8.06 4.36 -20.58
N LYS A 86 -8.62 3.17 -20.81
CA LYS A 86 -9.18 2.33 -19.74
C LYS A 86 -8.05 1.86 -18.79
N PRO A 87 -8.39 1.50 -17.54
CA PRO A 87 -7.41 1.00 -16.57
C PRO A 87 -6.59 -0.15 -17.15
N SER A 88 -5.28 -0.12 -16.91
CA SER A 88 -4.40 -1.25 -17.18
C SER A 88 -4.52 -2.32 -16.10
N ASP A 89 -3.87 -3.45 -16.32
CA ASP A 89 -3.63 -4.41 -15.24
C ASP A 89 -2.82 -3.74 -14.12
N ILE A 90 -3.08 -4.17 -12.89
CA ILE A 90 -2.46 -3.64 -11.68
C ILE A 90 -1.30 -4.56 -11.32
N HIS A 91 -0.12 -3.98 -11.11
CA HIS A 91 1.06 -4.74 -10.70
C HIS A 91 1.42 -4.41 -9.26
N VAL A 92 1.53 -5.43 -8.42
CA VAL A 92 1.98 -5.30 -7.03
C VAL A 92 3.34 -5.98 -6.89
N THR A 93 4.40 -5.20 -6.68
CA THR A 93 5.76 -5.70 -6.50
C THR A 93 6.17 -5.64 -5.02
N ARG A 94 6.84 -6.69 -4.54
CA ARG A 94 7.39 -6.79 -3.18
C ARG A 94 8.67 -7.63 -3.16
N PHE A 95 9.42 -7.61 -2.06
CA PHE A 95 10.55 -8.52 -1.88
C PHE A 95 10.09 -9.98 -1.75
N ILE A 96 10.84 -10.92 -2.33
CA ILE A 96 10.62 -12.36 -2.14
C ILE A 96 10.89 -12.76 -0.69
N ASP A 97 11.99 -12.27 -0.14
CA ASP A 97 12.35 -12.45 1.27
C ASP A 97 12.41 -11.09 1.96
N PRO A 98 11.30 -10.65 2.58
CA PRO A 98 11.29 -9.40 3.35
C PRO A 98 12.13 -9.47 4.63
N SER A 99 12.58 -10.67 5.02
CA SER A 99 13.48 -10.86 6.14
C SER A 99 14.95 -10.54 5.80
N VAL A 100 15.24 -10.11 4.57
CA VAL A 100 16.52 -9.50 4.19
C VAL A 100 16.75 -8.18 4.95
N PHE A 101 15.69 -7.44 5.27
CA PHE A 101 15.74 -6.31 6.21
C PHE A 101 15.54 -6.80 7.64
N LYS A 102 16.28 -7.85 8.03
CA LYS A 102 16.39 -8.23 9.44
C LYS A 102 17.21 -7.17 10.15
N LEU A 103 16.70 -6.76 11.30
CA LEU A 103 17.39 -5.95 12.29
C LEU A 103 18.60 -6.76 12.81
N THR A 104 19.72 -6.72 12.11
CA THR A 104 20.96 -7.30 12.61
C THR A 104 21.52 -6.40 13.69
N TYR A 105 21.23 -6.70 14.94
CA TYR A 105 21.95 -6.10 16.06
C TYR A 105 23.18 -6.96 16.39
N ASN A 106 24.37 -6.37 16.26
CA ASN A 106 25.43 -6.44 17.29
C ASN A 106 26.60 -5.46 17.06
N LYS A 107 26.39 -4.39 16.30
CA LYS A 107 27.31 -3.25 16.25
C LYS A 107 26.46 -1.99 16.31
N LYS A 108 26.99 -0.91 16.91
CA LYS A 108 26.62 0.45 16.48
C LYS A 108 26.52 0.41 14.95
N PRO A 109 25.43 0.87 14.30
CA PRO A 109 25.34 0.80 12.86
C PRO A 109 26.61 1.44 12.27
N GLU A 110 27.49 0.62 11.67
CA GLU A 110 28.68 1.12 10.97
C GLU A 110 28.23 2.03 9.81
N TYR A 111 26.96 2.01 9.41
CA TYR A 111 26.36 2.90 8.42
C TYR A 111 26.27 4.38 8.85
N PHE A 112 26.62 4.74 10.10
CA PHE A 112 26.88 6.13 10.50
C PHE A 112 28.37 6.53 10.42
N CYS A 113 29.23 5.77 9.75
CA CYS A 113 30.57 6.30 9.41
C CYS A 113 30.54 7.27 8.22
N HIS A 114 29.43 7.29 7.48
CA HIS A 114 29.08 8.41 6.62
C HIS A 114 27.92 9.15 7.27
N ILE A 115 28.20 10.36 7.77
CA ILE A 115 27.20 11.42 7.77
C ILE A 115 26.60 11.38 6.35
N TRP A 116 25.28 11.33 6.25
CA TRP A 116 24.60 11.63 5.00
C TRP A 116 24.95 13.09 4.67
N SER A 117 26.13 13.30 4.10
CA SER A 117 26.55 14.56 3.55
C SER A 117 25.75 14.68 2.28
N GLY A 118 24.67 15.44 2.32
CA GLY A 118 23.71 15.63 1.23
C GLY A 118 24.32 16.20 -0.04
N ASN A 119 25.21 15.43 -0.67
CA ASN A 119 25.95 15.78 -1.87
C ASN A 119 25.58 14.88 -3.06
N GLU A 120 24.54 14.06 -2.94
CA GLU A 120 23.85 13.48 -4.10
C GLU A 120 22.37 13.89 -4.00
N ASP A 121 21.93 14.67 -5.01
CA ASP A 121 20.64 15.34 -5.25
C ASP A 121 19.36 14.58 -4.82
N THR A 122 19.23 14.21 -3.55
CA THR A 122 18.00 13.68 -2.97
C THR A 122 17.31 14.83 -2.27
N GLU A 123 16.59 15.63 -3.05
CA GLU A 123 15.80 16.73 -2.53
C GLU A 123 14.51 16.16 -1.91
N VAL A 124 14.39 16.25 -0.58
CA VAL A 124 13.13 15.98 0.12
C VAL A 124 12.34 17.28 0.16
N THR A 125 11.52 17.52 -0.85
CA THR A 125 10.60 18.67 -0.89
C THR A 125 9.30 18.34 -0.17
N THR A 126 8.91 19.17 0.80
CA THR A 126 7.56 19.15 1.39
C THR A 126 6.67 20.12 0.64
N ILE A 127 5.68 19.59 -0.05
CA ILE A 127 4.62 20.32 -0.75
C ILE A 127 3.44 20.56 0.21
N LYS A 128 2.77 21.72 0.07
CA LYS A 128 1.69 22.17 0.97
C LYS A 128 0.35 21.48 0.76
N ASP A 129 0.19 20.69 -0.30
CA ASP A 129 -1.08 20.07 -0.66
C ASP A 129 -1.16 18.62 -0.15
N PHE A 130 -2.35 18.23 0.33
CA PHE A 130 -2.60 16.93 0.97
C PHE A 130 -2.27 15.73 0.03
N PHE A 131 -2.39 15.94 -1.28
CA PHE A 131 -1.85 15.08 -2.34
C PHE A 131 -1.54 15.88 -3.62
N ASP A 132 -0.27 16.08 -3.97
CA ASP A 132 0.11 16.63 -5.29
C ASP A 132 0.59 15.52 -6.22
N TYR A 133 -0.37 14.78 -6.78
CA TYR A 133 -0.05 13.79 -7.81
C TYR A 133 0.28 14.52 -9.12
N SER A 134 1.55 14.52 -9.49
CA SER A 134 2.06 14.94 -10.78
C SER A 134 2.21 13.74 -11.71
N GLN A 135 1.93 13.95 -13.00
CA GLN A 135 2.24 12.94 -14.00
C GLN A 135 3.74 12.67 -14.03
N ASN A 136 4.11 11.42 -14.31
CA ASN A 136 5.50 11.08 -14.61
C ASN A 136 6.00 11.95 -15.76
N ASP A 137 6.96 12.83 -15.49
CA ASP A 137 7.68 13.50 -16.57
C ASP A 137 8.74 12.54 -17.15
N TYR A 138 9.24 12.84 -18.34
CA TYR A 138 10.21 11.99 -19.03
C TYR A 138 11.55 11.87 -18.28
N ARG A 139 11.79 12.72 -17.27
CA ARG A 139 13.04 12.79 -16.49
C ARG A 139 12.92 12.07 -15.14
N HIS A 140 11.70 11.96 -14.62
CA HIS A 140 11.44 11.50 -13.26
C HIS A 140 10.38 10.41 -13.20
N ILE A 141 10.60 9.42 -12.34
CA ILE A 141 9.57 8.46 -11.93
C ILE A 141 9.04 8.94 -10.58
N HIS A 142 7.77 9.30 -10.54
CA HIS A 142 7.08 9.78 -9.35
C HIS A 142 6.41 8.60 -8.64
N ILE A 143 6.77 8.41 -7.37
CA ILE A 143 6.23 7.37 -6.51
C ILE A 143 5.60 8.04 -5.30
N TYR A 144 4.32 7.79 -5.06
CA TYR A 144 3.56 8.43 -3.99
C TYR A 144 3.43 7.51 -2.80
N THR A 145 3.81 8.01 -1.62
CA THR A 145 3.74 7.21 -0.41
C THR A 145 2.30 7.02 0.05
N CYS A 146 1.90 5.77 0.25
CA CYS A 146 0.68 5.39 0.96
C CYS A 146 1.08 4.99 2.38
N PHE A 147 0.64 5.75 3.38
CA PHE A 147 0.81 5.43 4.80
C PHE A 147 -0.17 4.33 5.17
N ALA A 148 0.22 3.11 4.82
CA ALA A 148 -0.60 1.94 4.91
C ALA A 148 -0.69 1.43 6.34
N ASN A 149 -1.78 0.73 6.64
CA ASN A 149 -1.85 -0.17 7.77
C ASN A 149 -1.01 -1.43 7.51
N GLN A 150 -0.70 -2.19 8.57
CA GLN A 150 0.03 -3.47 8.47
C GLN A 150 -0.59 -4.42 7.43
N LYS A 151 -1.92 -4.45 7.36
CA LYS A 151 -2.66 -5.04 6.25
C LYS A 151 -3.13 -3.91 5.35
N LEU A 152 -2.82 -4.02 4.06
CA LEU A 152 -3.19 -3.02 3.06
C LEU A 152 -4.70 -2.78 3.04
N GLY A 153 -5.09 -1.52 2.93
CA GLY A 153 -6.47 -1.04 2.87
C GLY A 153 -7.05 -0.59 4.21
N GLY A 154 -6.46 -0.98 5.35
CA GLY A 154 -6.88 -0.48 6.66
C GLY A 154 -8.40 -0.54 6.91
N GLY A 155 -8.97 0.62 7.22
CA GLY A 155 -10.40 0.81 7.51
C GLY A 155 -11.26 1.21 6.29
N TRP A 156 -10.82 0.93 5.06
CA TRP A 156 -11.48 1.45 3.85
C TRP A 156 -12.97 1.07 3.73
N LYS A 157 -13.38 -0.11 4.24
CA LYS A 157 -14.79 -0.55 4.30
C LYS A 157 -15.54 -0.22 5.60
N THR A 158 -14.87 0.35 6.60
CA THR A 158 -15.45 0.60 7.92
C THR A 158 -15.48 2.09 8.22
N HIS A 159 -14.96 2.54 9.37
CA HIS A 159 -14.98 3.93 9.79
C HIS A 159 -13.72 4.72 9.41
N GLY A 160 -12.69 4.05 8.86
CA GLY A 160 -11.44 4.71 8.47
C GLY A 160 -11.63 5.73 7.36
N PHE A 161 -11.11 6.94 7.54
CA PHE A 161 -11.16 8.00 6.53
C PHE A 161 -9.90 8.87 6.63
N VAL A 162 -8.74 8.22 6.68
CA VAL A 162 -7.43 8.88 6.66
C VAL A 162 -6.73 8.61 5.33
N GLN A 163 -5.43 8.89 5.25
CA GLN A 163 -4.69 8.97 3.97
C GLN A 163 -4.86 7.72 3.09
N GLU A 164 -4.60 6.51 3.62
CA GLU A 164 -4.76 5.25 2.88
C GLU A 164 -6.20 5.02 2.39
N GLU A 165 -7.21 5.28 3.22
CA GLU A 165 -8.60 5.07 2.79
C GLU A 165 -9.03 6.10 1.75
N ILE A 166 -8.58 7.35 1.87
CA ILE A 166 -8.89 8.40 0.89
C ILE A 166 -8.33 8.03 -0.48
N ILE A 167 -7.12 7.46 -0.54
CA ILE A 167 -6.54 6.93 -1.79
C ILE A 167 -7.48 5.93 -2.47
N ALA A 168 -8.14 5.05 -1.71
CA ALA A 168 -9.11 4.08 -2.26
C ALA A 168 -10.32 4.75 -2.90
N TYR A 169 -10.71 5.94 -2.46
CA TYR A 169 -11.82 6.68 -3.07
C TYR A 169 -11.35 7.54 -4.26
N GLU A 170 -10.11 8.03 -4.25
CA GLU A 170 -9.54 8.82 -5.34
C GLU A 170 -9.06 7.96 -6.53
N ILE A 171 -8.69 6.71 -6.25
CA ILE A 171 -8.09 5.75 -7.19
C ILE A 171 -8.92 4.45 -7.20
N PRO A 172 -9.94 4.32 -8.06
CA PRO A 172 -10.79 3.14 -8.11
C PRO A 172 -10.04 1.83 -8.41
N GLY A 173 -8.92 1.91 -9.14
CA GLY A 173 -8.01 0.76 -9.35
C GLY A 173 -7.48 0.19 -8.03
N TYR A 174 -7.09 1.06 -7.09
CA TYR A 174 -6.62 0.64 -5.78
C TYR A 174 -7.74 -0.01 -4.96
N ALA A 175 -8.94 0.57 -4.94
CA ALA A 175 -10.08 -0.05 -4.28
C ALA A 175 -10.48 -1.40 -4.91
N ALA A 176 -10.36 -1.55 -6.22
CA ALA A 176 -10.60 -2.83 -6.90
C ALA A 176 -9.55 -3.88 -6.52
N LEU A 177 -8.28 -3.50 -6.41
CA LEU A 177 -7.21 -4.37 -5.89
C LEU A 177 -7.53 -4.84 -4.46
N LEU A 178 -7.93 -3.92 -3.57
CA LEU A 178 -8.29 -4.25 -2.19
C LEU A 178 -9.48 -5.22 -2.14
N ALA A 179 -10.54 -4.94 -2.90
CA ALA A 179 -11.72 -5.80 -2.99
C ALA A 179 -11.37 -7.21 -3.51
N HIS A 180 -10.56 -7.27 -4.57
CA HIS A 180 -10.16 -8.52 -5.20
C HIS A 180 -9.29 -9.38 -4.27
N THR A 181 -8.29 -8.78 -3.64
CA THR A 181 -7.39 -9.49 -2.72
C THR A 181 -8.11 -10.00 -1.48
N GLU A 182 -9.12 -9.27 -0.99
CA GLU A 182 -10.00 -9.75 0.08
C GLU A 182 -10.90 -10.91 -0.34
N GLU A 183 -11.55 -10.83 -1.52
CA GLU A 183 -12.41 -11.90 -2.05
C GLU A 183 -11.62 -13.20 -2.25
N GLN A 184 -10.38 -13.07 -2.76
CA GLN A 184 -9.47 -14.20 -2.99
C GLN A 184 -8.65 -14.60 -1.76
N LYS A 185 -8.84 -13.93 -0.61
CA LYS A 185 -8.08 -14.18 0.62
C LYS A 185 -6.55 -14.14 0.41
N ILE A 186 -6.08 -13.25 -0.46
CA ILE A 186 -4.65 -12.99 -0.71
C ILE A 186 -4.24 -11.83 0.21
N PRO A 187 -3.59 -12.07 1.36
CA PRO A 187 -3.21 -10.99 2.25
C PRO A 187 -2.04 -10.19 1.66
N LEU A 188 -2.30 -8.93 1.32
CA LEU A 188 -1.25 -7.95 1.06
C LEU A 188 -0.85 -7.28 2.37
N MET A 189 0.28 -7.73 2.92
CA MET A 189 0.82 -7.25 4.19
C MET A 189 1.98 -6.28 3.92
N THR A 190 1.93 -5.10 4.54
CA THR A 190 3.00 -4.08 4.46
C THR A 190 4.00 -4.19 5.62
N ARG A 191 3.68 -5.00 6.63
CA ARG A 191 4.62 -5.54 7.63
C ARG A 191 4.32 -7.01 7.88
N ASN A 192 5.36 -7.83 7.97
CA ASN A 192 5.19 -9.24 8.34
C ASN A 192 5.02 -9.36 9.86
N PRO A 193 3.94 -9.97 10.37
CA PRO A 193 3.82 -10.18 11.80
C PRO A 193 5.00 -11.02 12.30
N ASN A 194 5.63 -10.60 13.39
CA ASN A 194 6.64 -11.44 14.04
C ASN A 194 5.99 -12.73 14.53
N ARG A 195 6.68 -13.86 14.41
CA ARG A 195 6.18 -15.21 14.79
C ARG A 195 5.76 -15.32 16.26
N GLU A 196 6.15 -14.35 17.09
CA GLU A 196 5.89 -14.29 18.53
C GLU A 196 5.12 -13.01 18.87
N ASN A 197 3.79 -13.09 18.83
CA ASN A 197 2.82 -12.34 19.65
C ASN A 197 2.99 -10.83 19.91
N SER A 198 3.61 -10.04 19.04
CA SER A 198 3.59 -8.57 19.14
C SER A 198 2.75 -7.93 18.04
N PRO A 199 1.41 -7.95 18.16
CA PRO A 199 0.51 -7.32 17.20
C PRO A 199 0.54 -5.81 17.43
N GLU A 200 1.29 -5.07 16.62
CA GLU A 200 1.39 -3.61 16.67
C GLU A 200 2.33 -3.08 17.78
N GLY A 201 3.33 -2.30 17.37
CA GLY A 201 4.40 -1.78 18.20
C GLY A 201 5.70 -1.62 17.42
N THR A 202 6.66 -0.90 18.00
CA THR A 202 8.05 -0.91 17.52
C THR A 202 8.55 -2.36 17.44
N PHE A 203 9.13 -2.72 16.31
CA PHE A 203 9.59 -4.06 15.96
C PHE A 203 8.50 -5.16 16.00
N GLY A 204 7.22 -4.77 15.96
CA GLY A 204 6.06 -5.69 15.87
C GLY A 204 5.98 -6.50 14.57
N GLY A 205 6.99 -6.39 13.71
CA GLY A 205 7.09 -7.10 12.45
C GLY A 205 8.18 -6.51 11.55
N SER A 206 8.70 -7.29 10.60
CA SER A 206 9.66 -6.79 9.62
C SER A 206 8.93 -5.93 8.56
N PRO A 207 9.51 -4.78 8.14
CA PRO A 207 8.99 -4.02 7.02
C PRO A 207 8.79 -4.89 5.78
N ASN A 208 7.66 -4.73 5.10
CA ASN A 208 7.33 -5.45 3.86
C ASN A 208 6.65 -4.51 2.86
N PRO A 209 7.35 -3.46 2.41
CA PRO A 209 6.76 -2.45 1.53
C PRO A 209 6.21 -3.07 0.24
N LEU A 210 5.21 -2.42 -0.36
CA LEU A 210 4.62 -2.82 -1.62
C LEU A 210 4.68 -1.65 -2.62
N ILE A 211 5.03 -1.94 -3.87
CA ILE A 211 4.88 -0.98 -4.98
C ILE A 211 3.68 -1.39 -5.82
N ILE A 212 2.76 -0.45 -6.04
CA ILE A 212 1.52 -0.69 -6.77
C ILE A 212 1.49 0.23 -7.99
N GLN A 213 1.45 -0.39 -9.18
CA GLN A 213 1.50 0.28 -10.48
C GLN A 213 0.23 -0.02 -11.28
N GLY A 214 0.02 0.75 -12.35
CA GLY A 214 -1.18 0.63 -13.20
C GLY A 214 -2.41 1.27 -12.55
N LEU A 215 -2.20 2.28 -11.70
CA LEU A 215 -3.26 2.98 -11.00
C LEU A 215 -3.54 4.32 -11.69
N SER A 216 -4.82 4.68 -11.76
CA SER A 216 -5.26 5.98 -12.27
C SER A 216 -6.12 6.69 -11.22
N ARG A 217 -5.66 7.86 -10.78
CA ARG A 217 -6.44 8.78 -9.95
C ARG A 217 -7.41 9.55 -10.83
N VAL A 218 -8.66 9.64 -10.41
CA VAL A 218 -9.75 10.23 -11.22
C VAL A 218 -10.54 11.31 -10.51
N GLN A 219 -10.33 11.48 -9.21
CA GLN A 219 -10.97 12.51 -8.41
C GLN A 219 -10.09 12.93 -7.23
N ILE A 220 -10.38 14.10 -6.68
CA ILE A 220 -9.78 14.66 -5.47
C ILE A 220 -10.89 14.76 -4.44
N VAL A 221 -10.80 14.00 -3.36
CA VAL A 221 -11.75 14.07 -2.25
C VAL A 221 -11.46 15.34 -1.46
N ASP A 222 -12.49 16.16 -1.30
CA ASP A 222 -12.43 17.40 -0.53
C ASP A 222 -11.37 18.41 -1.05
N ALA A 223 -11.39 18.66 -2.36
CA ALA A 223 -10.46 19.52 -3.08
C ALA A 223 -10.45 21.00 -2.63
N ASN A 224 -11.53 21.46 -1.98
CA ASN A 224 -11.72 22.87 -1.62
C ASN A 224 -11.31 23.20 -0.17
N SER A 225 -10.78 22.24 0.58
CA SER A 225 -10.41 22.43 1.98
C SER A 225 -8.90 22.65 2.15
N THR A 226 -8.53 23.88 2.46
CA THR A 226 -7.16 24.23 2.89
C THR A 226 -7.09 24.29 4.42
N PRO A 227 -6.07 23.73 5.10
CA PRO A 227 -5.01 22.82 4.62
C PRO A 227 -5.31 21.32 4.81
N TYR A 228 -6.46 20.97 5.39
CA TYR A 228 -6.87 19.58 5.63
C TYR A 228 -8.31 19.37 5.19
N SER A 229 -8.59 18.18 4.64
CA SER A 229 -9.95 17.74 4.37
C SER A 229 -10.84 17.94 5.60
N LYS A 230 -11.92 18.71 5.46
CA LYS A 230 -13.02 18.79 6.45
C LYS A 230 -13.61 17.41 6.71
N ALA A 231 -13.47 16.48 5.77
CA ALA A 231 -13.85 15.09 5.90
C ALA A 231 -12.77 14.19 6.55
N TYR A 232 -11.52 14.63 6.70
CA TYR A 232 -10.42 13.81 7.21
C TYR A 232 -10.68 13.27 8.62
N GLY A 233 -10.44 11.97 8.83
CA GLY A 233 -10.58 11.29 10.11
C GLY A 233 -11.97 11.48 10.70
N ALA A 234 -12.06 12.06 11.90
CA ALA A 234 -13.35 12.36 12.55
C ALA A 234 -14.20 13.41 11.81
N GLY A 235 -13.62 14.12 10.84
CA GLY A 235 -14.33 15.09 10.01
C GLY A 235 -15.47 14.48 9.18
N ILE A 236 -15.32 13.22 8.74
CA ILE A 236 -16.30 12.52 7.91
C ILE A 236 -17.67 12.39 8.60
N TYR A 237 -17.69 12.35 9.94
CA TYR A 237 -18.91 12.30 10.74
C TYR A 237 -19.70 13.59 10.67
N LYS A 238 -19.01 14.73 10.53
CA LYS A 238 -19.59 16.09 10.60
C LYS A 238 -20.03 16.62 9.24
N ILE A 239 -19.41 16.15 8.16
CA ILE A 239 -19.77 16.57 6.79
C ILE A 239 -20.99 15.79 6.28
N SER A 240 -21.93 16.46 5.62
CA SER A 240 -23.04 15.79 4.95
C SER A 240 -22.56 15.12 3.66
N GLN A 241 -23.26 14.09 3.19
CA GLN A 241 -22.94 13.45 1.91
C GLN A 241 -22.98 14.45 0.74
N LYS A 242 -23.97 15.37 0.76
CA LYS A 242 -24.09 16.42 -0.26
C LYS A 242 -22.86 17.32 -0.26
N MET A 243 -22.45 17.83 0.90
CA MET A 243 -21.26 18.68 1.00
C MET A 243 -20.00 17.95 0.58
N LEU A 244 -19.85 16.68 0.98
CA LEU A 244 -18.70 15.86 0.60
C LEU A 244 -18.57 15.71 -0.92
N LEU A 245 -19.70 15.51 -1.62
CA LEU A 245 -19.70 15.45 -3.08
C LEU A 245 -19.43 16.80 -3.73
N GLU A 246 -20.00 17.89 -3.19
CA GLU A 246 -19.76 19.24 -3.68
C GLU A 246 -18.30 19.68 -3.52
N THR A 247 -17.60 19.19 -2.48
CA THR A 247 -16.17 19.47 -2.30
C THR A 247 -15.26 18.45 -2.99
N THR A 248 -15.79 17.38 -3.56
CA THR A 248 -14.99 16.41 -4.34
C THR A 248 -14.84 16.90 -5.78
N ALA A 249 -13.61 17.19 -6.20
CA ALA A 249 -13.33 17.60 -7.58
C ALA A 249 -13.09 16.38 -8.47
N LYS A 250 -13.68 16.38 -9.66
CA LYS A 250 -13.41 15.37 -10.70
C LYS A 250 -12.19 15.81 -11.50
N LEU A 251 -11.34 14.86 -11.86
CA LEU A 251 -10.22 15.15 -12.75
C LEU A 251 -10.68 15.01 -14.20
N ASN A 252 -10.37 16.01 -15.02
CA ASN A 252 -10.69 15.99 -16.46
C ASN A 252 -9.84 14.95 -17.22
N ILE A 253 -8.66 14.62 -16.70
CA ILE A 253 -7.72 13.64 -17.24
C ILE A 253 -7.29 12.77 -16.06
N PRO A 254 -7.29 11.41 -16.18
CA PRO A 254 -6.73 10.58 -15.14
C PRO A 254 -5.26 10.91 -14.91
N GLN A 255 -4.83 10.86 -13.67
CA GLN A 255 -3.41 10.94 -13.34
C GLN A 255 -2.91 9.51 -13.12
N ASP A 256 -1.91 9.10 -13.89
CA ASP A 256 -1.23 7.83 -13.65
C ASP A 256 -0.41 7.94 -12.36
N VAL A 257 -0.62 6.98 -11.46
CA VAL A 257 -0.02 6.97 -10.13
C VAL A 257 0.71 5.65 -9.91
N THR A 258 1.89 5.75 -9.31
CA THR A 258 2.55 4.62 -8.65
C THR A 258 2.51 4.87 -7.16
N LEU A 259 2.04 3.88 -6.38
CA LEU A 259 2.03 3.96 -4.93
C LEU A 259 3.16 3.13 -4.33
N LEU A 260 3.83 3.69 -3.31
CA LEU A 260 4.65 2.95 -2.36
C LEU A 260 3.87 2.81 -1.05
N ALA A 261 3.30 1.63 -0.81
CA ALA A 261 2.60 1.34 0.43
C ALA A 261 3.59 0.87 1.49
N ILE A 262 3.78 1.68 2.53
CA ILE A 262 4.62 1.39 3.69
C ILE A 262 3.82 1.62 4.97
N ALA A 263 4.07 0.79 5.98
CA ALA A 263 3.42 0.91 7.29
C ALA A 263 4.45 1.25 8.36
N ALA A 264 4.29 2.43 8.96
CA ALA A 264 5.06 2.85 10.12
C ALA A 264 4.76 1.94 11.33
N PRO A 265 5.70 1.81 12.29
CA PRO A 265 5.40 1.18 13.56
C PRO A 265 4.29 1.94 14.28
N GLN A 266 3.31 1.21 14.82
CA GLN A 266 2.26 1.81 15.62
C GLN A 266 2.78 2.06 17.04
N LEU A 267 2.98 3.33 17.36
CA LEU A 267 3.41 3.75 18.69
C LEU A 267 2.18 3.84 19.60
N LYS A 268 2.14 2.98 20.64
CA LYS A 268 1.01 2.90 21.58
C LYS A 268 0.94 4.06 22.58
N SER A 269 1.94 4.94 22.56
CA SER A 269 2.04 6.09 23.45
C SER A 269 2.42 7.35 22.69
N GLN A 270 1.82 8.47 23.07
CA GLN A 270 2.24 9.80 22.62
C GLN A 270 3.45 10.34 23.38
N ASP A 271 3.93 9.62 24.40
CA ASP A 271 5.11 10.01 25.17
C ASP A 271 6.33 10.21 24.24
N PRO A 272 6.92 11.42 24.18
CA PRO A 272 8.10 11.69 23.38
C PRO A 272 9.26 10.74 23.65
N SER A 273 9.44 10.26 24.88
CA SER A 273 10.51 9.32 25.22
C SER A 273 10.37 7.97 24.53
N ILE A 274 9.13 7.57 24.20
CA ILE A 274 8.82 6.36 23.44
C ILE A 274 8.93 6.65 21.94
N GLN A 275 8.46 7.81 21.47
CA GLN A 275 8.54 8.17 20.05
C GLN A 275 9.98 8.39 19.57
N TYR A 276 10.83 8.94 20.43
CA TYR A 276 12.24 9.21 20.17
C TYR A 276 13.15 8.12 20.77
N SER A 277 12.59 6.99 21.19
CA SER A 277 13.41 5.87 21.61
C SER A 277 14.23 5.38 20.42
N GLN A 278 15.44 4.87 20.70
CA GLN A 278 16.31 4.35 19.64
C GLN A 278 15.60 3.29 18.81
N GLU A 279 14.81 2.43 19.45
CA GLU A 279 14.03 1.39 18.82
C GLU A 279 13.00 1.97 17.83
N ALA A 280 12.23 2.98 18.24
CA ALA A 280 11.19 3.59 17.41
C ALA A 280 11.79 4.29 16.18
N LEU A 281 12.92 4.97 16.37
CA LEU A 281 13.66 5.63 15.30
C LEU A 281 14.27 4.61 14.32
N GLU A 282 14.89 3.54 14.82
CA GLU A 282 15.47 2.48 14.00
C GLU A 282 14.40 1.76 13.17
N ASP A 283 13.26 1.41 13.76
CA ASP A 283 12.18 0.74 13.03
C ASP A 283 11.60 1.63 11.93
N SER A 284 11.39 2.91 12.23
CA SER A 284 10.93 3.90 11.26
C SER A 284 11.94 4.06 10.12
N PHE A 285 13.24 4.16 10.45
CA PHE A 285 14.31 4.27 9.46
C PHE A 285 14.40 3.02 8.57
N ASN A 286 14.39 1.83 9.15
CA ASN A 286 14.43 0.57 8.38
C ASN A 286 13.19 0.42 7.48
N THR A 287 12.03 0.89 7.92
CA THR A 287 10.81 0.92 7.11
C THR A 287 10.99 1.81 5.87
N LEU A 288 11.56 3.01 6.04
CA LEU A 288 11.87 3.92 4.95
C LEU A 288 12.91 3.34 3.98
N VAL A 289 14.02 2.80 4.51
CA VAL A 289 15.09 2.18 3.71
C VAL A 289 14.56 1.00 2.90
N ALA A 290 13.74 0.13 3.49
CA ALA A 290 13.12 -0.97 2.77
C ALA A 290 12.25 -0.47 1.62
N GLY A 291 11.42 0.57 1.86
CA GLY A 291 10.58 1.18 0.84
C GLY A 291 11.38 1.79 -0.31
N ALA A 292 12.40 2.59 0.01
CA ALA A 292 13.29 3.18 -0.98
C ALA A 292 14.07 2.12 -1.78
N THR A 293 14.56 1.07 -1.12
CA THR A 293 15.25 -0.04 -1.78
C THR A 293 14.33 -0.76 -2.76
N LEU A 294 13.07 -1.01 -2.37
CA LEU A 294 12.09 -1.64 -3.26
C LEU A 294 11.82 -0.77 -4.49
N ALA A 295 11.72 0.54 -4.30
CA ALA A 295 11.54 1.52 -5.38
C ALA A 295 12.69 1.47 -6.37
N GLN A 296 13.92 1.59 -5.89
CA GLN A 296 15.12 1.51 -6.73
C GLN A 296 15.22 0.16 -7.47
N THR A 297 14.91 -0.93 -6.79
CA THR A 297 14.99 -2.29 -7.37
C THR A 297 13.91 -2.52 -8.43
N THR A 298 12.73 -1.90 -8.28
CA THR A 298 11.61 -2.03 -9.22
C THR A 298 11.79 -1.15 -10.45
N PHE A 299 12.33 0.05 -10.26
CA PHE A 299 12.52 1.06 -11.30
C PHE A 299 14.00 1.26 -11.60
N VAL A 300 14.62 0.25 -12.21
CA VAL A 300 15.99 0.36 -12.71
C VAL A 300 15.94 1.02 -14.09
N ASP A 301 15.93 2.36 -14.10
CA ASP A 301 16.15 3.14 -15.33
C ASP A 301 17.33 4.09 -15.11
N PRO A 302 18.51 3.84 -15.73
CA PRO A 302 19.68 4.69 -15.55
C PRO A 302 19.49 6.12 -16.10
N ASN A 303 18.45 6.38 -16.89
CA ASN A 303 18.20 7.68 -17.50
C ASN A 303 17.15 8.50 -16.75
N ARG A 304 16.55 7.98 -15.68
CA ARG A 304 15.48 8.65 -14.94
C ARG A 304 15.77 8.67 -13.45
N LYS A 305 15.55 9.84 -12.83
CA LYS A 305 15.66 9.98 -11.38
C LYS A 305 14.37 9.49 -10.70
N LEU A 306 14.49 8.84 -9.55
CA LEU A 306 13.35 8.45 -8.72
C LEU A 306 12.99 9.59 -7.77
N LEU A 307 11.73 10.04 -7.81
CA LEU A 307 11.18 11.01 -6.87
C LEU A 307 10.11 10.31 -6.02
N ILE A 308 10.38 10.16 -4.72
CA ILE A 308 9.43 9.61 -3.75
C ILE A 308 8.79 10.78 -3.00
N HIS A 309 7.47 10.88 -3.10
CA HIS A 309 6.62 11.91 -2.49
C HIS A 309 5.98 11.41 -1.21
#